data_AF-A0A6S8WA41-F1
#
_entry.id   AF-A0A6S8WA41-F1
#
_cell.length_a   1.000
_cell.length_b   1.000
_cell.length_c   1.000
_cell.angle_alpha   90.00
_cell.angle_beta   90.00
_cell.angle_gamma   90.00
#
_symmetry.space_group_name_H-M   'P 1'
#
loop_
_entity.id
_entity.type
_entity.pdbx_description
1 polymer ?
#
loop_
_entity_poly.entity_id
_entity_poly.type
_entity_poly.pdbx_seq_one_letter_code
_entity_poly.pdbx_strand_id
1 'polypeptide(L)'
;MAHRRGRAGIGRMNAGAGAKLKYTKKAEEIKEVSLQSAVSTVKQLEVKLTEFAKTHHKAIQQDPAFRHKFLSMCAPLGVDPLTSKKSFWSFLNMGDFYHELAVKVAEVCYAYKSKNGGIMALKEVRRVLNIRGRTKFKLNANENANAKEKERKTTSTSTSTSAGSPGKYSEDDIIVAIGKLSKLGSGFRTVMVGSTRMVLSVPTELDNDHVQVIQCAQTVFAERREGISFDQVREMTQTQTQTQTQQWSDDRVKRALDLLLAEGMAWLDRFNGHEYYWFPSVWKEGMSEDTQ
;
A
#
# COMPACT_ATOMS: atom_id res chain seq x y z
N MET A 1 14.00 -23.13 87.78
CA MET A 1 14.37 -22.31 86.61
C MET A 1 13.11 -21.91 85.86
N ALA A 2 12.85 -20.61 85.76
CA ALA A 2 11.66 -20.05 85.14
C ALA A 2 11.80 -20.02 83.60
N HIS A 3 10.82 -20.56 82.88
CA HIS A 3 10.66 -20.30 81.44
C HIS A 3 9.35 -19.57 81.18
N ARG A 4 9.44 -18.25 81.03
CA ARG A 4 8.41 -17.43 80.39
C ARG A 4 8.37 -17.78 78.90
N ARG A 5 7.26 -18.35 78.42
CA ARG A 5 6.93 -18.36 76.99
C ARG A 5 6.01 -17.19 76.70
N GLY A 6 6.60 -16.12 76.16
CA GLY A 6 5.86 -14.98 75.64
C GLY A 6 4.99 -15.41 74.45
N ARG A 7 3.70 -15.10 74.52
CA ARG A 7 2.74 -15.25 73.42
C ARG A 7 3.02 -14.15 72.40
N ALA A 8 3.90 -14.40 71.43
CA ALA A 8 4.13 -13.50 70.31
C ALA A 8 2.84 -13.43 69.45
N GLY A 9 2.38 -12.22 69.19
CA GLY A 9 1.04 -11.92 68.67
C GLY A 9 0.79 -12.39 67.23
N ILE A 10 -0.21 -13.25 67.07
CA ILE A 10 -0.86 -13.65 65.81
C ILE A 10 -1.92 -12.59 65.40
N GLY A 11 -1.74 -11.32 65.79
CA GLY A 11 -2.71 -10.24 65.56
C GLY A 11 -2.48 -9.42 64.29
N ARG A 12 -1.32 -9.53 63.63
CA ARG A 12 -0.91 -8.61 62.55
C ARG A 12 -1.04 -9.14 61.12
N MET A 13 -1.36 -10.42 60.93
CA MET A 13 -1.46 -11.01 59.58
C MET A 13 -2.84 -10.85 58.93
N ASN A 14 -3.92 -10.68 59.71
CA ASN A 14 -5.29 -10.55 59.16
C ASN A 14 -5.67 -9.10 58.77
N ALA A 15 -5.08 -8.09 59.43
CA ALA A 15 -5.33 -6.68 59.11
C ALA A 15 -4.69 -6.24 57.76
N GLY A 16 -3.55 -6.83 57.40
CA GLY A 16 -2.86 -6.55 56.13
C GLY A 16 -3.60 -7.12 54.90
N ALA A 17 -4.25 -8.29 55.03
CA ALA A 17 -5.04 -8.90 53.97
C ALA A 17 -6.29 -8.07 53.61
N GLY A 18 -7.02 -7.59 54.62
CA GLY A 18 -8.17 -6.70 54.42
C GLY A 18 -7.82 -5.34 53.84
N ALA A 19 -6.66 -4.77 54.20
CA ALA A 19 -6.16 -3.53 53.60
C ALA A 19 -5.76 -3.74 52.13
N LYS A 20 -5.05 -4.84 51.81
CA LYS A 20 -4.68 -5.20 50.44
C LYS A 20 -5.90 -5.42 49.54
N LEU A 21 -6.96 -6.04 50.06
CA LEU A 21 -8.27 -6.18 49.38
C LEU A 21 -8.96 -4.84 49.12
N LYS A 22 -8.85 -3.86 50.04
CA LYS A 22 -9.40 -2.51 49.84
C LYS A 22 -8.62 -1.72 48.80
N TYR A 23 -7.29 -1.78 48.81
CA TYR A 23 -6.45 -1.10 47.82
C TYR A 23 -6.63 -1.67 46.42
N THR A 24 -6.80 -2.99 46.28
CA THR A 24 -7.07 -3.63 44.99
C THR A 24 -8.43 -3.23 44.43
N LYS A 25 -9.50 -3.26 45.24
CA LYS A 25 -10.83 -2.75 44.82
C LYS A 25 -10.80 -1.29 44.37
N LYS A 26 -10.14 -0.42 45.13
CA LYS A 26 -10.02 1.00 44.75
C LYS A 26 -9.18 1.20 43.49
N ALA A 27 -8.15 0.37 43.28
CA ALA A 27 -7.37 0.38 42.05
C ALA A 27 -8.20 -0.09 40.83
N GLU A 28 -9.08 -1.08 40.99
CA GLU A 28 -10.03 -1.50 39.96
C GLU A 28 -11.05 -0.40 39.63
N GLU A 29 -11.61 0.25 40.64
CA GLU A 29 -12.54 1.38 40.47
C GLU A 29 -11.89 2.55 39.71
N ILE A 30 -10.64 2.91 40.06
CA ILE A 30 -9.89 3.97 39.34
C ILE A 30 -9.66 3.57 37.87
N LYS A 31 -9.35 2.30 37.60
CA LYS A 31 -9.21 1.80 36.22
C LYS A 31 -10.53 1.90 35.46
N GLU A 32 -11.65 1.54 36.09
CA GLU A 32 -12.96 1.59 35.47
C GLU A 32 -13.38 3.03 35.15
N VAL A 33 -13.20 3.98 36.08
CA VAL A 33 -13.45 5.40 35.83
C VAL A 33 -12.57 5.95 34.70
N SER A 34 -11.29 5.58 34.68
CA SER A 34 -10.36 5.96 33.60
C SER A 34 -10.81 5.39 32.25
N LEU A 35 -11.23 4.13 32.22
CA LEU A 35 -11.75 3.46 31.02
C LEU A 35 -13.03 4.14 30.51
N GLN A 36 -13.99 4.42 31.40
CA GLN A 36 -15.23 5.09 31.04
C GLN A 36 -14.98 6.50 30.47
N SER A 37 -14.05 7.25 31.08
CA SER A 37 -13.63 8.56 30.57
C SER A 37 -13.00 8.43 29.16
N ALA A 38 -12.10 7.47 28.96
CA ALA A 38 -11.49 7.21 27.65
C ALA A 38 -12.55 6.85 26.59
N VAL A 39 -13.48 5.95 26.90
CA VAL A 39 -14.56 5.54 25.99
C VAL A 39 -15.47 6.73 25.64
N SER A 40 -15.81 7.57 26.61
CA SER A 40 -16.62 8.77 26.35
C SER A 40 -15.91 9.79 25.46
N THR A 41 -14.58 9.94 25.63
CA THR A 41 -13.75 10.81 24.80
C THR A 41 -13.73 10.32 23.36
N VAL A 42 -13.55 9.00 23.13
CA VAL A 42 -13.60 8.42 21.78
C VAL A 42 -14.95 8.68 21.11
N LYS A 43 -16.07 8.48 21.83
CA LYS A 43 -17.41 8.78 21.29
C LYS A 43 -17.60 10.25 20.92
N GLN A 44 -17.11 11.18 21.74
CA GLN A 44 -17.16 12.61 21.41
C GLN A 44 -16.33 12.95 20.17
N LEU A 45 -15.17 12.31 20.02
CA LEU A 45 -14.34 12.46 18.83
C LEU A 45 -15.04 11.93 17.58
N GLU A 46 -15.70 10.77 17.65
CA GLU A 46 -16.49 10.23 16.52
C GLU A 46 -17.57 11.22 16.05
N VAL A 47 -18.34 11.79 16.98
CA VAL A 47 -19.38 12.78 16.68
C VAL A 47 -18.80 14.01 15.99
N LYS A 48 -17.73 14.60 16.58
CA LYS A 48 -17.06 15.78 16.01
C LYS A 48 -16.45 15.50 14.64
N LEU A 49 -15.82 14.33 14.48
CA LEU A 49 -15.23 13.93 13.22
C LEU A 49 -16.29 13.75 12.13
N THR A 50 -17.49 13.30 12.49
CA THR A 50 -18.61 13.20 11.55
C THR A 50 -19.20 14.54 11.18
N GLU A 51 -19.33 15.45 12.12
CA GLU A 51 -19.74 16.82 11.83
C GLU A 51 -18.72 17.51 10.89
N PHE A 52 -17.43 17.33 11.16
CA PHE A 52 -16.35 17.77 10.29
C PHE A 52 -16.50 17.17 8.88
N ALA A 53 -16.71 15.85 8.79
CA ALA A 53 -16.82 15.16 7.51
C ALA A 53 -18.08 15.55 6.72
N LYS A 54 -19.21 15.83 7.38
CA LYS A 54 -20.42 16.38 6.75
C LYS A 54 -20.15 17.77 6.17
N THR A 55 -19.49 18.63 6.93
CA THR A 55 -19.16 20.01 6.54
C THR A 55 -18.20 20.03 5.36
N HIS A 56 -17.19 19.15 5.37
CA HIS A 56 -16.13 19.12 4.37
C HIS A 56 -16.29 17.98 3.33
N HIS A 57 -17.48 17.40 3.19
CA HIS A 57 -17.76 16.24 2.34
C HIS A 57 -17.20 16.39 0.91
N LYS A 58 -17.45 17.55 0.27
CA LYS A 58 -16.97 17.82 -1.09
C LYS A 58 -15.44 17.84 -1.18
N ALA A 59 -14.77 18.43 -0.19
CA ALA A 59 -13.31 18.48 -0.14
C ALA A 59 -12.73 17.06 0.03
N ILE A 60 -13.32 16.23 0.90
CA ILE A 60 -12.92 14.81 1.07
C ILE A 60 -13.06 14.04 -0.25
N GLN A 61 -14.09 14.33 -1.05
CA GLN A 61 -14.31 13.64 -2.32
C GLN A 61 -13.46 14.16 -3.47
N GLN A 62 -13.13 15.45 -3.50
CA GLN A 62 -12.51 16.08 -4.68
C GLN A 62 -11.01 16.33 -4.53
N ASP A 63 -10.53 16.54 -3.30
CA ASP A 63 -9.11 16.82 -3.01
C ASP A 63 -8.44 15.56 -2.44
N PRO A 64 -7.55 14.90 -3.21
CA PRO A 64 -6.84 13.72 -2.74
C PRO A 64 -5.94 13.98 -1.51
N ALA A 65 -5.34 15.16 -1.39
CA ALA A 65 -4.48 15.49 -0.26
C ALA A 65 -5.31 15.69 1.02
N PHE A 66 -6.43 16.40 0.91
CA PHE A 66 -7.38 16.55 2.02
C PHE A 66 -7.97 15.20 2.43
N ARG A 67 -8.34 14.36 1.46
CA ARG A 67 -8.84 12.99 1.70
C ARG A 67 -7.83 12.15 2.47
N HIS A 68 -6.57 12.16 2.05
CA HIS A 68 -5.51 11.42 2.73
C HIS A 68 -5.34 11.88 4.19
N LYS A 69 -5.30 13.20 4.41
CA LYS A 69 -5.18 13.76 5.76
C LYS A 69 -6.39 13.38 6.64
N PHE A 70 -7.59 13.38 6.08
CA PHE A 70 -8.78 12.90 6.77
C PHE A 70 -8.65 11.42 7.19
N LEU A 71 -8.20 10.54 6.28
CA LEU A 71 -7.97 9.13 6.60
C LEU A 71 -6.89 8.95 7.68
N SER A 72 -5.81 9.74 7.63
CA SER A 72 -4.74 9.73 8.63
C SER A 72 -5.23 10.13 10.02
N MET A 73 -6.27 10.96 10.13
CA MET A 73 -6.87 11.31 11.43
C MET A 73 -7.75 10.16 11.97
N CYS A 74 -8.39 9.40 11.08
CA CYS A 74 -9.27 8.31 11.47
C CYS A 74 -8.50 7.08 11.99
N ALA A 75 -7.31 6.80 11.44
CA ALA A 75 -6.55 5.59 11.72
C ALA A 75 -6.13 5.43 13.21
N PRO A 76 -5.56 6.43 13.90
CA PRO A 76 -5.22 6.31 15.32
C PRO A 76 -6.44 6.11 16.23
N LEU A 77 -7.62 6.54 15.79
CA LEU A 77 -8.88 6.38 16.54
C LEU A 77 -9.50 5.00 16.35
N GLY A 78 -8.93 4.14 15.49
CA GLY A 78 -9.51 2.85 15.14
C GLY A 78 -10.80 2.96 14.32
N VAL A 79 -11.08 4.14 13.78
CA VAL A 79 -12.28 4.41 12.98
C VAL A 79 -11.94 4.20 11.51
N ASP A 80 -12.68 3.33 10.82
CA ASP A 80 -12.51 3.11 9.38
C ASP A 80 -13.65 3.77 8.58
N PRO A 81 -13.42 4.96 7.99
CA PRO A 81 -14.42 5.62 7.13
C PRO A 81 -14.64 4.89 5.79
N LEU A 82 -13.88 3.83 5.52
CA LEU A 82 -13.96 3.02 4.30
C LEU A 82 -14.86 1.80 4.45
N THR A 83 -15.28 1.48 5.68
CA THR A 83 -16.11 0.32 6.01
C THR A 83 -17.60 0.57 5.74
N SER A 84 -18.23 -0.39 5.05
CA SER A 84 -19.62 -0.64 4.60
C SER A 84 -20.79 0.31 4.99
N LYS A 85 -21.87 0.23 4.21
CA LYS A 85 -23.15 0.98 4.27
C LYS A 85 -23.88 0.99 5.64
N LYS A 86 -23.49 0.13 6.59
CA LYS A 86 -24.01 0.13 7.98
C LYS A 86 -23.13 0.94 8.97
N SER A 87 -22.03 1.52 8.48
CA SER A 87 -21.15 2.37 9.26
C SER A 87 -21.71 3.79 9.36
N PHE A 88 -21.35 4.47 10.46
CA PHE A 88 -21.64 5.88 10.68
C PHE A 88 -21.17 6.78 9.51
N TRP A 89 -20.19 6.31 8.73
CA TRP A 89 -19.57 6.99 7.59
C TRP A 89 -20.22 6.70 6.23
N SER A 90 -21.31 5.94 6.18
CA SER A 90 -21.99 5.57 4.93
C SER A 90 -22.36 6.77 4.04
N PHE A 91 -22.64 7.94 4.65
CA PHE A 91 -22.97 9.17 3.93
C PHE A 91 -21.80 9.77 3.11
N LEU A 92 -20.54 9.43 3.42
CA LEU A 92 -19.39 9.98 2.71
C LEU A 92 -19.16 9.35 1.33
N ASN A 93 -19.78 8.19 1.05
CA ASN A 93 -19.55 7.37 -0.15
C ASN A 93 -18.07 7.03 -0.42
N MET A 94 -17.21 7.14 0.60
CA MET A 94 -15.79 6.80 0.51
C MET A 94 -15.59 5.31 0.22
N GLY A 95 -16.43 4.46 0.80
CA GLY A 95 -16.45 3.02 0.52
C GLY A 95 -16.55 2.73 -0.98
N ASP A 96 -17.57 3.29 -1.63
CA ASP A 96 -17.87 3.11 -3.05
C ASP A 96 -16.79 3.71 -3.95
N PHE A 97 -16.27 4.90 -3.60
CA PHE A 97 -15.12 5.49 -4.29
C PHE A 97 -13.92 4.54 -4.33
N TYR A 98 -13.54 3.95 -3.19
CA TYR A 98 -12.40 3.03 -3.15
C TYR A 98 -12.71 1.66 -3.76
N HIS A 99 -13.97 1.22 -3.79
CA HIS A 99 -14.35 0.02 -4.55
C HIS A 99 -14.21 0.26 -6.06
N GLU A 100 -14.70 1.40 -6.56
CA GLU A 100 -14.52 1.79 -7.96
C GLU A 100 -13.04 1.91 -8.33
N LEU A 101 -12.24 2.57 -7.48
CA LEU A 101 -10.80 2.70 -7.69
C LEU A 101 -10.09 1.34 -7.67
N ALA A 102 -10.46 0.45 -6.75
CA ALA A 102 -9.90 -0.91 -6.69
C ALA A 102 -10.12 -1.68 -8.00
N VAL A 103 -11.32 -1.63 -8.56
CA VAL A 103 -11.60 -2.26 -9.87
C VAL A 103 -10.72 -1.67 -10.97
N LYS A 104 -10.62 -0.34 -11.04
CA LYS A 104 -9.77 0.34 -12.03
C LYS A 104 -8.29 -0.01 -11.89
N VAL A 105 -7.77 -0.10 -10.67
CA VAL A 105 -6.40 -0.54 -10.40
C VAL A 105 -6.20 -1.97 -10.92
N ALA A 106 -7.14 -2.88 -10.61
CA ALA A 106 -7.08 -4.26 -11.08
C ALA A 106 -7.11 -4.36 -12.62
N GLU A 107 -7.94 -3.56 -13.30
CA GLU A 107 -7.99 -3.49 -14.77
C GLU A 107 -6.67 -3.02 -15.39
N VAL A 108 -6.03 -2.01 -14.79
CA VAL A 108 -4.72 -1.53 -15.24
C VAL A 108 -3.67 -2.63 -15.07
N CYS A 109 -3.59 -3.25 -13.90
CA CYS A 109 -2.66 -4.34 -13.64
C CYS A 109 -2.89 -5.53 -14.59
N TYR A 110 -4.14 -5.94 -14.79
CA TYR A 110 -4.49 -7.03 -15.69
C TYR A 110 -4.11 -6.74 -17.14
N ALA A 111 -4.40 -5.52 -17.63
CA ALA A 111 -4.08 -5.13 -19.01
C ALA A 111 -2.57 -5.10 -19.32
N TYR A 112 -1.72 -4.95 -18.30
CA TYR A 112 -0.27 -4.89 -18.47
C TYR A 112 0.43 -6.18 -18.08
N LYS A 113 -0.26 -7.15 -17.46
CA LYS A 113 0.30 -8.40 -16.97
C LYS A 113 1.15 -9.14 -18.01
N SER A 114 0.68 -9.23 -19.25
CA SER A 114 1.40 -9.91 -20.34
C SER A 114 2.71 -9.23 -20.73
N LYS A 115 2.90 -7.96 -20.36
CA LYS A 115 4.08 -7.17 -20.69
C LYS A 115 5.07 -7.04 -19.54
N ASN A 116 4.64 -7.23 -18.29
CA ASN A 116 5.46 -6.95 -17.12
C ASN A 116 5.42 -8.03 -16.03
N GLY A 117 4.81 -9.19 -16.30
CA GLY A 117 4.71 -10.29 -15.34
C GLY A 117 3.86 -9.97 -14.11
N GLY A 118 3.13 -8.86 -14.11
CA GLY A 118 2.28 -8.45 -12.98
C GLY A 118 2.96 -7.55 -11.94
N ILE A 119 4.16 -7.01 -12.22
CA ILE A 119 4.82 -5.98 -11.40
C ILE A 119 4.85 -4.63 -12.13
N MET A 120 4.46 -3.56 -11.45
CA MET A 120 4.39 -2.20 -12.04
C MET A 120 4.67 -1.12 -10.99
N ALA A 121 5.44 -0.08 -11.34
CA ALA A 121 5.64 1.07 -10.46
C ALA A 121 4.31 1.77 -10.12
N LEU A 122 4.14 2.20 -8.86
CA LEU A 122 2.92 2.87 -8.40
C LEU A 122 2.64 4.16 -9.18
N LYS A 123 3.69 4.91 -9.51
CA LYS A 123 3.62 6.11 -10.37
C LYS A 123 3.05 5.78 -11.75
N GLU A 124 3.42 4.65 -12.33
CA GLU A 124 2.93 4.20 -13.64
C GLU A 124 1.45 3.81 -13.56
N VAL A 125 1.03 3.09 -12.52
CA VAL A 125 -0.39 2.81 -12.25
C VAL A 125 -1.18 4.12 -12.17
N ARG A 126 -0.70 5.10 -11.40
CA ARG A 126 -1.32 6.43 -11.28
C ARG A 126 -1.40 7.15 -12.61
N ARG A 127 -0.32 7.15 -13.40
CA ARG A 127 -0.26 7.78 -14.72
C ARG A 127 -1.31 7.17 -15.65
N VAL A 128 -1.35 5.84 -15.75
CA VAL A 128 -2.30 5.11 -16.61
C VAL A 128 -3.75 5.35 -16.17
N LEU A 129 -4.03 5.35 -14.86
CA LEU A 129 -5.35 5.65 -14.32
C LEU A 129 -5.83 7.07 -14.66
N ASN A 130 -4.93 8.06 -14.59
CA ASN A 130 -5.28 9.44 -14.91
C ASN A 130 -5.45 9.68 -16.42
N ILE A 131 -4.78 8.90 -17.27
CA ILE A 131 -4.98 8.91 -18.73
C ILE A 131 -6.32 8.21 -19.07
N ARG A 132 -6.51 6.97 -18.60
CA ARG A 132 -7.71 6.16 -18.86
C ARG A 132 -8.96 6.73 -18.20
N GLY A 133 -8.83 7.47 -17.11
CA GLY A 133 -9.95 8.12 -16.42
C GLY A 133 -10.70 9.15 -17.26
N ARG A 134 -10.15 9.58 -18.41
CA ARG A 134 -10.84 10.40 -19.42
C ARG A 134 -11.69 9.60 -20.40
N THR A 135 -11.42 8.31 -20.58
CA THR A 135 -12.16 7.41 -21.49
C THR A 135 -12.95 6.41 -20.66
N LYS A 136 -14.28 6.54 -20.65
CA LYS A 136 -15.17 5.53 -20.02
C LYS A 136 -14.87 4.17 -20.63
N PHE A 137 -14.31 3.24 -19.86
CA PHE A 137 -14.13 1.86 -20.29
C PHE A 137 -15.53 1.23 -20.42
N LYS A 138 -15.94 0.93 -21.65
CA LYS A 138 -17.09 0.06 -21.91
C LYS A 138 -16.54 -1.37 -21.79
N LEU A 139 -16.94 -2.10 -20.74
CA LEU A 139 -16.80 -3.55 -20.75
C LEU A 139 -17.59 -4.07 -21.96
N ASN A 140 -16.93 -4.77 -22.87
CA ASN A 140 -17.54 -5.33 -24.07
C ASN A 140 -18.76 -6.20 -23.68
N ALA A 141 -19.95 -5.64 -23.81
CA ALA A 141 -21.17 -6.41 -23.99
C ALA A 141 -21.31 -6.64 -25.50
N ASN A 142 -21.06 -7.87 -25.93
CA ASN A 142 -21.38 -8.46 -27.23
C ASN A 142 -21.81 -7.47 -28.33
N GLU A 143 -20.90 -7.18 -29.26
CA GLU A 143 -21.22 -6.45 -30.49
C GLU A 143 -22.08 -7.33 -31.41
N ASN A 144 -23.39 -7.25 -31.20
CA ASN A 144 -24.39 -7.34 -32.25
C ASN A 144 -25.58 -6.46 -31.85
N ALA A 145 -25.45 -5.14 -32.08
CA ALA A 145 -26.59 -4.26 -32.30
C ALA A 145 -26.11 -2.88 -32.80
N ASN A 146 -26.35 -2.65 -34.09
CA ASN A 146 -26.44 -1.34 -34.71
C ASN A 146 -27.43 -0.43 -33.94
N ALA A 147 -26.99 0.70 -33.40
CA ALA A 147 -27.89 1.84 -33.11
C ALA A 147 -27.12 3.16 -32.90
N LYS A 148 -27.10 3.96 -33.97
CA LYS A 148 -26.96 5.43 -34.06
C LYS A 148 -26.78 6.21 -32.75
N GLU A 149 -25.55 6.68 -32.52
CA GLU A 149 -25.23 7.67 -31.49
C GLU A 149 -25.44 9.09 -32.05
N LYS A 150 -26.38 9.83 -31.45
CA LYS A 150 -26.65 11.24 -31.73
C LYS A 150 -25.84 12.06 -30.73
N GLU A 151 -24.76 12.67 -31.21
CA GLU A 151 -23.89 13.56 -30.42
C GLU A 151 -24.71 14.66 -29.72
N ARG A 152 -24.61 14.71 -28.39
CA ARG A 152 -24.80 15.95 -27.62
C ARG A 152 -23.45 16.41 -27.12
N LYS A 153 -22.87 17.31 -27.91
CA LYS A 153 -21.70 18.13 -27.66
C LYS A 153 -21.88 18.93 -26.37
N THR A 154 -21.15 18.58 -25.31
CA THR A 154 -20.81 19.52 -24.24
C THR A 154 -19.33 19.86 -24.37
N THR A 155 -19.11 20.99 -25.01
CA THR A 155 -17.86 21.75 -25.05
C THR A 155 -17.36 22.05 -23.63
N SER A 156 -16.18 21.53 -23.29
CA SER A 156 -15.29 22.16 -22.33
C SER A 156 -13.87 22.12 -22.90
N THR A 157 -13.58 23.17 -23.65
CA THR A 157 -12.23 23.61 -24.02
C THR A 157 -11.43 23.86 -22.74
N SER A 158 -10.28 23.20 -22.59
CA SER A 158 -9.22 23.72 -21.71
C SER A 158 -7.86 23.35 -22.28
N THR A 159 -7.22 24.40 -22.77
CA THR A 159 -5.87 24.59 -23.24
C THR A 159 -4.83 24.05 -22.26
N SER A 160 -3.74 23.52 -22.81
CA SER A 160 -2.60 22.92 -22.12
C SER A 160 -1.52 23.94 -21.74
N THR A 161 -1.13 24.01 -20.46
CA THR A 161 0.27 24.27 -20.03
C THR A 161 0.51 24.06 -18.52
N SER A 162 1.58 23.29 -18.22
CA SER A 162 2.48 23.29 -17.05
C SER A 162 1.98 23.15 -15.59
N ALA A 163 2.68 22.25 -14.87
CA ALA A 163 2.74 22.06 -13.41
C ALA A 163 1.52 21.42 -12.72
N GLY A 164 1.60 20.11 -12.53
CA GLY A 164 1.10 19.43 -11.33
C GLY A 164 -0.38 19.62 -10.98
N SER A 165 -1.32 19.53 -11.93
CA SER A 165 -2.71 19.36 -11.51
C SER A 165 -2.81 18.02 -10.77
N PRO A 166 -3.26 17.97 -9.51
CA PRO A 166 -3.43 16.70 -8.80
C PRO A 166 -4.41 15.87 -9.63
N GLY A 167 -3.91 14.77 -10.21
CA GLY A 167 -4.76 13.83 -10.93
C GLY A 167 -5.90 13.38 -10.01
N LYS A 168 -7.00 12.90 -10.60
CA LYS A 168 -8.20 12.47 -9.85
C LYS A 168 -7.88 11.50 -8.69
N TYR A 169 -6.81 10.73 -8.85
CA TYR A 169 -6.34 9.74 -7.89
C TYR A 169 -4.90 10.05 -7.43
N SER A 170 -4.66 10.08 -6.11
CA SER A 170 -3.32 10.12 -5.54
C SER A 170 -2.70 8.73 -5.43
N GLU A 171 -1.40 8.67 -5.12
CA GLU A 171 -0.71 7.40 -4.84
C GLU A 171 -1.25 6.73 -3.57
N ASP A 172 -1.57 7.52 -2.55
CA ASP A 172 -2.19 7.03 -1.32
C ASP A 172 -3.57 6.43 -1.58
N ASP A 173 -4.36 7.03 -2.48
CA ASP A 173 -5.65 6.47 -2.85
C ASP A 173 -5.50 5.07 -3.46
N ILE A 174 -4.49 4.89 -4.32
CA ILE A 174 -4.20 3.63 -4.99
C ILE A 174 -3.73 2.59 -3.97
N ILE A 175 -2.91 2.97 -2.98
CA ILE A 175 -2.45 2.06 -1.92
C ILE A 175 -3.64 1.56 -1.09
N VAL A 176 -4.56 2.45 -0.72
CA VAL A 176 -5.78 2.08 -0.01
C VAL A 176 -6.64 1.13 -0.86
N ALA A 177 -6.78 1.40 -2.17
CA ALA A 177 -7.49 0.53 -3.09
C ALA A 177 -6.85 -0.86 -3.21
N ILE A 178 -5.52 -0.95 -3.29
CA ILE A 178 -4.78 -2.21 -3.27
C ILE A 178 -5.02 -2.96 -1.95
N GLY A 179 -5.03 -2.26 -0.81
CA GLY A 179 -5.37 -2.85 0.49
C GLY A 179 -6.81 -3.38 0.59
N LYS A 180 -7.73 -2.90 -0.26
CA LYS A 180 -9.05 -3.53 -0.43
C LYS A 180 -8.99 -4.77 -1.31
N LEU A 181 -8.23 -4.74 -2.40
CA LEU A 181 -8.04 -5.90 -3.29
C LEU A 181 -7.33 -7.07 -2.61
N SER A 182 -6.37 -6.80 -1.73
CA SER A 182 -5.64 -7.84 -0.99
C SER A 182 -6.53 -8.69 -0.08
N LYS A 183 -7.71 -8.17 0.33
CA LYS A 183 -8.72 -8.91 1.09
C LYS A 183 -9.45 -9.96 0.24
N LEU A 184 -9.38 -9.87 -1.09
CA LEU A 184 -9.99 -10.82 -2.02
C LEU A 184 -9.05 -12.00 -2.35
N GLY A 185 -7.76 -11.91 -2.00
CA GLY A 185 -6.76 -12.95 -2.23
C GLY A 185 -5.33 -12.42 -2.23
N SER A 186 -4.35 -13.33 -2.29
CA SER A 186 -2.91 -13.02 -2.17
C SER A 186 -2.27 -12.31 -3.39
N GLY A 187 -3.05 -12.01 -4.43
CA GLY A 187 -2.52 -11.49 -5.70
C GLY A 187 -2.13 -10.02 -5.67
N PHE A 188 -2.76 -9.18 -4.84
CA PHE A 188 -2.53 -7.73 -4.84
C PHE A 188 -1.78 -7.27 -3.60
N ARG A 189 -0.60 -6.68 -3.79
CA ARG A 189 0.20 -6.08 -2.71
C ARG A 189 1.15 -5.01 -3.24
N THR A 190 1.70 -4.22 -2.33
CA THR A 190 2.79 -3.28 -2.65
C THR A 190 4.11 -3.78 -2.11
N VAL A 191 5.18 -3.66 -2.90
CA VAL A 191 6.57 -3.92 -2.48
C VAL A 191 7.39 -2.65 -2.66
N MET A 192 8.41 -2.47 -1.82
CA MET A 192 9.41 -1.43 -2.02
C MET A 192 10.61 -2.04 -2.75
N VAL A 193 11.01 -1.43 -3.86
CA VAL A 193 12.24 -1.78 -4.58
C VAL A 193 13.09 -0.51 -4.63
N GLY A 194 14.22 -0.51 -3.91
CA GLY A 194 14.95 0.72 -3.62
C GLY A 194 14.05 1.80 -3.00
N SER A 195 13.93 2.95 -3.66
CA SER A 195 13.04 4.06 -3.27
C SER A 195 11.67 4.03 -3.97
N THR A 196 11.48 3.13 -4.94
CA THR A 196 10.25 3.07 -5.74
C THR A 196 9.28 2.06 -5.15
N ARG A 197 8.05 2.52 -4.87
CA ARG A 197 6.93 1.65 -4.50
C ARG A 197 6.35 1.00 -5.75
N MET A 198 6.28 -0.32 -5.78
CA MET A 198 5.74 -1.11 -6.89
C MET A 198 4.50 -1.90 -6.44
N VAL A 199 3.60 -2.15 -7.38
CA VAL A 199 2.38 -2.94 -7.23
C VAL A 199 2.61 -4.31 -7.84
N LEU A 200 2.38 -5.36 -7.06
CA LEU A 200 2.31 -6.74 -7.51
C LEU A 200 0.85 -7.15 -7.60
N SER A 201 0.50 -7.78 -8.71
CA SER A 201 -0.87 -8.18 -9.07
C SER A 201 -1.01 -9.67 -9.37
N VAL A 202 -0.01 -10.46 -8.96
CA VAL A 202 0.07 -11.91 -9.15
C VAL A 202 0.34 -12.61 -7.81
N PRO A 203 -0.15 -13.84 -7.62
CA PRO A 203 0.01 -14.61 -6.37
C PRO A 203 1.43 -15.13 -6.15
N THR A 204 2.37 -14.79 -7.03
CA THR A 204 3.79 -15.14 -6.94
C THR A 204 4.44 -14.43 -5.75
N GLU A 205 5.13 -15.18 -4.90
CA GLU A 205 5.93 -14.63 -3.82
C GLU A 205 7.30 -14.20 -4.34
N LEU A 206 7.67 -12.95 -4.04
CA LEU A 206 9.00 -12.43 -4.30
C LEU A 206 9.69 -12.26 -2.96
N ASP A 207 10.76 -13.00 -2.75
CA ASP A 207 11.64 -12.83 -1.59
C ASP A 207 12.57 -11.61 -1.73
N ASN A 208 13.46 -11.43 -0.76
CA ASN A 208 14.45 -10.37 -0.76
C ASN A 208 15.43 -10.46 -1.93
N ASP A 209 15.73 -11.67 -2.41
CA ASP A 209 16.68 -11.86 -3.50
C ASP A 209 16.12 -11.30 -4.81
N HIS A 210 14.87 -11.64 -5.12
CA HIS A 210 14.18 -11.10 -6.29
C HIS A 210 14.08 -9.58 -6.24
N VAL A 211 13.75 -9.01 -5.06
CA VAL A 211 13.68 -7.56 -4.87
C VAL A 211 15.04 -6.90 -5.09
N GLN A 212 16.13 -7.50 -4.59
CA GLN A 212 17.49 -7.00 -4.81
C GLN A 212 17.88 -7.04 -6.29
N VAL A 213 17.56 -8.10 -7.03
CA VAL A 213 17.84 -8.17 -8.47
C VAL A 213 17.12 -7.05 -9.23
N ILE A 214 15.84 -6.80 -8.92
CA ILE A 214 15.08 -5.70 -9.54
C ILE A 214 15.67 -4.34 -9.13
N GLN A 215 16.14 -4.19 -7.89
CA GLN A 215 16.83 -2.97 -7.45
C GLN A 215 18.15 -2.74 -8.18
N CYS A 216 18.98 -3.78 -8.37
CA CYS A 216 20.19 -3.68 -9.18
C CYS A 216 19.84 -3.25 -10.62
N ALA A 217 18.80 -3.85 -11.19
CA ALA A 217 18.31 -3.46 -12.52
C ALA A 217 17.86 -1.98 -12.57
N GLN A 218 17.21 -1.46 -11.51
CA GLN A 218 16.88 -0.04 -11.40
C GLN A 218 18.13 0.84 -11.42
N THR A 219 19.16 0.48 -10.66
CA THR A 219 20.40 1.25 -10.61
C THR A 219 21.12 1.24 -11.96
N VAL A 220 21.33 0.07 -12.57
CA VAL A 220 21.98 -0.05 -13.89
C VAL A 220 21.20 0.71 -14.96
N PHE A 221 19.88 0.57 -14.99
CA PHE A 221 19.05 1.28 -15.96
C PHE A 221 19.06 2.80 -15.75
N ALA A 222 19.12 3.27 -14.50
CA ALA A 222 19.23 4.68 -14.18
C ALA A 222 20.55 5.29 -14.68
N GLU A 223 21.65 4.56 -14.55
CA GLU A 223 23.00 5.04 -14.91
C GLU A 223 23.32 4.89 -16.40
N ARG A 224 22.93 3.77 -17.02
CA ARG A 224 23.43 3.35 -18.33
C ARG A 224 22.36 3.12 -19.38
N ARG A 225 21.07 3.12 -19.00
CA ARG A 225 19.94 2.81 -19.89
C ARG A 225 20.03 1.45 -20.59
N GLU A 226 20.73 0.49 -19.98
CA GLU A 226 20.91 -0.88 -20.46
C GLU A 226 20.16 -1.89 -19.58
N GLY A 227 19.97 -3.11 -20.09
CA GLY A 227 19.55 -4.27 -19.29
C GLY A 227 20.66 -4.73 -18.37
N ILE A 228 20.33 -5.44 -17.30
CA ILE A 228 21.34 -5.92 -16.34
C ILE A 228 21.91 -7.27 -16.78
N SER A 229 23.22 -7.47 -16.69
CA SER A 229 23.87 -8.76 -16.96
C SER A 229 23.99 -9.62 -15.70
N PHE A 230 24.22 -10.92 -15.86
CA PHE A 230 24.46 -11.85 -14.75
C PHE A 230 25.63 -11.39 -13.86
N ASP A 231 26.75 -11.00 -14.47
CA ASP A 231 27.93 -10.53 -13.76
C ASP A 231 27.66 -9.24 -12.98
N GLN A 232 26.86 -8.32 -13.54
CA GLN A 232 26.45 -7.09 -12.85
C GLN A 232 25.59 -7.40 -11.62
N VAL A 233 24.63 -8.33 -11.70
CA VAL A 233 23.87 -8.76 -10.51
C VAL A 233 24.80 -9.32 -9.45
N ARG A 234 25.74 -10.20 -9.83
CA ARG A 234 26.71 -10.79 -8.90
C ARG A 234 27.62 -9.74 -8.25
N GLU A 235 28.03 -8.72 -9.00
CA GLU A 235 28.89 -7.64 -8.51
C GLU A 235 28.15 -6.66 -7.59
N MET A 236 26.92 -6.29 -7.94
CA MET A 236 26.14 -5.30 -7.20
C MET A 236 25.48 -5.85 -5.94
N THR A 237 25.24 -7.16 -5.88
CA THR A 237 24.69 -7.83 -4.67
C THR A 237 25.76 -8.17 -3.63
N GLN A 238 27.01 -7.72 -3.85
CA GLN A 238 28.09 -7.88 -2.89
C GLN A 238 27.82 -7.04 -1.63
N THR A 239 27.45 -7.70 -0.54
CA THR A 239 27.38 -7.07 0.77
C THR A 239 28.76 -7.04 1.41
N GLN A 240 29.27 -5.84 1.70
CA GLN A 240 30.42 -5.68 2.59
C GLN A 240 29.98 -5.92 4.03
N THR A 241 30.42 -7.03 4.60
CA THR A 241 30.38 -7.24 6.06
C THR A 241 31.77 -7.02 6.61
N GLN A 242 31.86 -6.55 7.86
CA GLN A 242 33.10 -6.08 8.51
C GLN A 242 34.25 -7.10 8.60
N THR A 243 34.01 -8.37 8.24
CA THR A 243 35.00 -9.45 8.30
C THR A 243 35.14 -10.28 7.03
N GLN A 244 34.19 -10.26 6.08
CA GLN A 244 34.30 -10.96 4.78
C GLN A 244 33.42 -10.31 3.70
N THR A 245 33.93 -10.23 2.48
CA THR A 245 33.17 -9.98 1.25
C THR A 245 32.48 -11.27 0.83
N GLN A 246 31.18 -11.40 1.10
CA GLN A 246 30.41 -12.54 0.63
C GLN A 246 29.63 -12.13 -0.62
N GLN A 247 30.16 -12.49 -1.78
CA GLN A 247 29.46 -12.37 -3.06
C GLN A 247 28.33 -13.41 -3.11
N TRP A 248 27.24 -13.12 -3.82
CA TRP A 248 26.24 -14.15 -4.10
C TRP A 248 26.86 -15.25 -4.95
N SER A 249 26.51 -16.51 -4.66
CA SER A 249 26.90 -17.62 -5.51
C SER A 249 26.18 -17.55 -6.86
N ASP A 250 26.80 -18.09 -7.90
CA ASP A 250 26.22 -18.12 -9.25
C ASP A 250 24.84 -18.82 -9.24
N ASP A 251 24.68 -19.90 -8.46
CA ASP A 251 23.39 -20.58 -8.31
C ASP A 251 22.30 -19.70 -7.68
N ARG A 252 22.66 -18.80 -6.76
CA ARG A 252 21.69 -17.90 -6.11
C ARG A 252 21.20 -16.84 -7.10
N VAL A 253 22.12 -16.21 -7.83
CA VAL A 253 21.79 -15.26 -8.90
C VAL A 253 20.93 -15.92 -9.95
N LYS A 254 21.32 -17.12 -10.39
CA LYS A 254 20.59 -17.91 -11.39
C LYS A 254 19.17 -18.23 -10.93
N ARG A 255 18.96 -18.74 -9.71
CA ARG A 255 17.62 -19.03 -9.18
C ARG A 255 16.72 -17.79 -9.15
N ALA A 256 17.25 -16.65 -8.72
CA ALA A 256 16.49 -15.41 -8.67
C ALA A 256 16.08 -14.93 -10.08
N LEU A 257 17.01 -14.97 -11.05
CA LEU A 257 16.74 -14.59 -12.43
C LEU A 257 15.78 -15.57 -13.13
N ASP A 258 15.95 -16.88 -12.92
CA ASP A 258 15.12 -17.93 -13.53
C ASP A 258 13.65 -17.78 -13.11
N LEU A 259 13.36 -17.47 -11.84
CA LEU A 259 11.99 -17.21 -11.38
C LEU A 259 11.42 -15.94 -12.03
N LEU A 260 12.19 -14.85 -12.08
CA LEU A 260 11.75 -13.60 -12.68
C LEU A 260 11.48 -13.73 -14.19
N LEU A 261 12.28 -14.54 -14.89
CA LEU A 261 12.04 -14.91 -16.29
C LEU A 261 10.79 -15.78 -16.44
N ALA A 262 10.66 -16.83 -15.63
CA ALA A 262 9.53 -17.77 -15.70
C ALA A 262 8.17 -17.08 -15.47
N GLU A 263 8.16 -16.10 -14.57
CA GLU A 263 6.96 -15.30 -14.24
C GLU A 263 6.73 -14.14 -15.22
N GLY A 264 7.61 -13.96 -16.21
CA GLY A 264 7.52 -12.91 -17.23
C GLY A 264 7.79 -11.49 -16.71
N MET A 265 8.41 -11.37 -15.53
CA MET A 265 8.80 -10.08 -14.92
C MET A 265 10.11 -9.54 -15.51
N ALA A 266 10.96 -10.44 -16.02
CA ALA A 266 12.19 -10.15 -16.74
C ALA A 266 12.14 -10.73 -18.16
N TRP A 267 12.80 -10.09 -19.11
CA TRP A 267 12.98 -10.56 -20.49
C TRP A 267 14.47 -10.78 -20.74
N LEU A 268 14.81 -11.89 -21.40
CA LEU A 268 16.19 -12.20 -21.78
C LEU A 268 16.46 -11.72 -23.20
N ASP A 269 17.47 -10.88 -23.35
CA ASP A 269 18.01 -10.44 -24.63
C ASP A 269 19.43 -10.99 -24.80
N ARG A 270 19.71 -11.57 -25.97
CA ARG A 270 21.00 -12.17 -26.30
C ARG A 270 21.60 -11.45 -27.49
N PHE A 271 22.66 -10.69 -27.25
CA PHE A 271 23.32 -9.88 -28.28
C PHE A 271 24.84 -10.11 -28.25
N ASN A 272 25.43 -10.44 -29.40
CA ASN A 272 26.87 -10.69 -29.55
C ASN A 272 27.47 -11.68 -28.52
N GLY A 273 26.71 -12.68 -28.10
CA GLY A 273 27.15 -13.67 -27.11
C GLY A 273 27.03 -13.22 -25.66
N HIS A 274 26.51 -12.02 -25.40
CA HIS A 274 26.21 -11.50 -24.07
C HIS A 274 24.70 -11.61 -23.77
N GLU A 275 24.38 -11.86 -22.51
CA GLU A 275 23.01 -11.96 -22.00
C GLU A 275 22.65 -10.74 -21.15
N TYR A 276 21.53 -10.11 -21.48
CA TYR A 276 20.98 -8.97 -20.76
C TYR A 276 19.54 -9.26 -20.32
N TYR A 277 19.26 -8.96 -19.06
CA TYR A 277 17.95 -9.13 -18.43
C TYR A 277 17.26 -7.77 -18.35
N TRP A 278 16.12 -7.64 -19.01
CA TRP A 278 15.34 -6.41 -19.10
C TRP A 278 14.10 -6.50 -18.22
N PHE A 279 13.84 -5.45 -17.44
CA PHE A 279 12.68 -5.37 -16.54
C PHE A 279 11.70 -4.30 -17.05
N PRO A 280 10.58 -4.68 -17.67
CA PRO A 280 9.60 -3.73 -18.21
C PRO A 280 9.03 -2.77 -17.14
N SER A 281 9.01 -3.22 -15.88
CA SER A 281 8.55 -2.46 -14.72
C SER A 281 9.53 -1.35 -14.29
N VAL A 282 10.79 -1.42 -14.73
CA VAL A 282 11.87 -0.48 -14.43
C VAL A 282 12.08 0.50 -15.58
N TRP A 283 12.13 0.01 -16.83
CA TRP A 283 12.47 0.83 -18.01
C TRP A 283 11.53 2.04 -18.19
N LYS A 284 10.21 1.85 -17.97
CA LYS A 284 9.23 2.91 -18.20
C LYS A 284 9.30 4.10 -17.24
N GLU A 285 9.99 3.98 -16.11
CA GLU A 285 10.15 5.09 -15.16
C GLU A 285 11.04 6.21 -15.74
N GLY A 286 11.87 5.91 -16.74
CA GLY A 286 12.77 6.89 -17.39
C GLY A 286 12.29 7.48 -18.72
N MET A 287 11.13 7.07 -19.24
CA MET A 287 10.64 7.47 -20.58
C MET A 287 9.59 8.58 -20.56
N SER A 288 9.20 9.09 -19.39
CA SER A 288 8.08 10.02 -19.26
C SER A 288 8.45 11.51 -19.25
N GLU A 289 9.71 11.90 -19.53
CA GLU A 289 10.10 13.33 -19.54
C GLU A 289 10.68 13.86 -20.87
N ASP A 290 11.12 13.01 -21.81
CA ASP A 290 11.87 13.47 -23.00
C ASP A 290 11.23 13.11 -24.35
N THR A 291 9.90 13.19 -24.50
CA THR A 291 9.29 13.15 -25.84
C THR A 291 8.36 14.33 -26.02
N GLN A 292 8.98 15.49 -26.25
CA GLN A 292 8.44 16.61 -27.02
C GLN A 292 9.32 16.83 -28.24
#